data_AF-A0A963N8M9-F1
#
_entry.id   AF-A0A963N8M9-F1
#
_cell.length_a   1.000
_cell.length_b   1.000
_cell.length_c   1.000
_cell.angle_alpha   90.00
_cell.angle_beta   90.00
_cell.angle_gamma   90.00
#
_symmetry.space_group_name_H-M   'P 1'
#
loop_
_entity.id
_entity.type
_entity.pdbx_description
1 polymer ?
#
loop_
_entity_poly.entity_id
_entity_poly.type
_entity_poly.pdbx_seq_one_letter_code
_entity_poly.pdbx_strand_id
1 'polypeptide(L)' 'ISRSDLIEHIYAQDFDRDSNTVEVFIARLRKKLPPGLIKTVRGLGYRLTAAE' A
#
# COMPACT_ATOMS: atom_id res chain seq x y z
N ILE A 1 21.51 -0.99 22.60
CA ILE A 1 21.13 -0.97 21.18
C ILE A 1 22.18 -0.20 20.40
N SER A 2 23.03 -0.95 19.70
CA SER A 2 24.13 -0.44 18.87
C SER A 2 23.57 0.17 17.58
N ARG A 3 24.36 1.00 16.87
CA ARG A 3 24.00 1.52 15.54
C ARG A 3 23.64 0.37 14.58
N SER A 4 24.26 -0.81 14.74
CA SER A 4 23.96 -2.00 13.97
C SER A 4 22.59 -2.61 14.30
N ASP A 5 22.18 -2.63 15.58
CA ASP A 5 20.85 -3.14 15.98
C ASP A 5 19.72 -2.25 15.43
N LEU A 6 19.97 -0.94 15.36
CA LEU A 6 19.01 0.03 14.83
C LEU A 6 18.84 -0.16 13.32
N ILE A 7 19.93 -0.44 12.61
CA ILE A 7 19.94 -0.72 11.17
C ILE A 7 19.17 -2.01 10.88
N GLU A 8 19.33 -3.07 11.66
CA GLU A 8 18.62 -4.34 11.44
C GLU A 8 17.09 -4.23 11.60
N HIS A 9 16.60 -3.35 12.47
CA HIS A 9 15.16 -3.05 12.61
C HIS A 9 14.64 -2.05 11.56
N ILE A 10 15.51 -1.24 10.96
CA ILE A 10 15.15 -0.26 9.92
C ILE A 10 15.18 -0.92 8.53
N TYR A 11 16.04 -1.91 8.31
CA TYR A 11 16.16 -2.67 7.07
C TYR A 11 15.23 -3.90 7.02
N ALA A 12 13.96 -3.71 7.35
CA ALA A 12 12.87 -4.49 6.74
C ALA A 12 12.69 -4.08 5.25
N GLN A 13 13.81 -3.89 4.54
CA GLN A 13 13.91 -3.43 3.16
C GLN A 13 13.79 -4.61 2.20
N ASP A 14 12.55 -4.94 1.84
CA ASP A 14 12.26 -5.30 0.44
C ASP A 14 10.84 -4.89 0.02
N PHE A 15 10.35 -3.76 0.54
CA PHE A 15 9.05 -3.20 0.15
C PHE A 15 9.12 -2.15 -0.97
N ASP A 16 10.27 -2.07 -1.67
CA ASP A 16 10.50 -1.08 -2.72
C ASP A 16 10.33 -1.65 -4.15
N ARG A 17 10.11 -2.96 -4.30
CA ARG A 17 10.05 -3.58 -5.63
C ARG A 17 8.70 -3.49 -6.35
N ASP A 18 7.67 -2.94 -5.71
CA ASP A 18 6.30 -3.05 -6.21
C ASP A 18 5.45 -1.79 -6.02
N SER A 19 6.06 -0.60 -5.92
CA SER A 19 5.31 0.66 -5.80
C SER A 19 4.29 0.86 -6.96
N ASN A 20 4.55 0.28 -8.14
CA ASN A 20 3.61 0.26 -9.27
C ASN A 20 2.64 -0.94 -9.24
N THR A 21 3.00 -2.03 -8.56
CA THR A 21 2.18 -3.25 -8.53
C THR A 21 0.94 -3.05 -7.66
N VAL A 22 1.06 -2.28 -6.58
CA VAL A 22 -0.11 -1.86 -5.79
C VAL A 22 -1.11 -1.10 -6.66
N GLU A 23 -0.66 -0.21 -7.55
CA GLU A 23 -1.53 0.50 -8.49
C GLU A 23 -2.23 -0.44 -9.47
N VAL A 24 -1.51 -1.43 -10.01
CA VAL A 24 -2.07 -2.45 -10.89
C VAL A 24 -3.13 -3.29 -10.18
N PHE A 25 -2.88 -3.72 -8.94
CA PHE A 25 -3.86 -4.47 -8.15
C PHE A 25 -5.08 -3.63 -7.81
N ILE A 26 -4.89 -2.37 -7.40
CA ILE A 26 -6.00 -1.44 -7.14
C ILE A 26 -6.82 -1.19 -8.42
N ALA A 27 -6.18 -1.06 -9.58
CA ALA A 27 -6.88 -0.92 -10.86
C ALA A 27 -7.70 -2.17 -11.20
N ARG A 28 -7.16 -3.37 -10.97
CA ARG A 28 -7.88 -4.65 -11.16
C ARG A 28 -9.05 -4.80 -10.19
N LEU A 29 -8.86 -4.43 -8.92
CA LEU A 29 -9.92 -4.47 -7.90
C LEU A 29 -11.02 -3.46 -8.19
N ARG A 30 -10.68 -2.24 -8.62
CA ARG A 30 -11.67 -1.23 -9.06
C ARG A 30 -12.51 -1.70 -10.25
N LYS A 31 -11.99 -2.55 -11.12
CA LYS A 31 -12.78 -3.17 -12.21
C LYS A 31 -13.72 -4.26 -11.72
N LYS A 32 -13.42 -4.92 -10.61
CA LYS A 32 -14.23 -6.01 -10.04
C LYS A 32 -15.24 -5.56 -8.99
N LEU A 33 -15.02 -4.40 -8.38
CA LEU A 33 -15.84 -3.86 -7.29
C LEU A 33 -16.71 -2.69 -7.76
N PRO A 34 -17.81 -2.39 -7.05
CA PRO A 34 -18.64 -1.23 -7.34
C PRO A 34 -17.82 0.07 -7.30
N PRO A 35 -18.15 1.05 -8.16
CA PRO A 35 -17.52 2.36 -8.13
C PRO A 35 -17.74 2.99 -6.75
N GLY A 36 -16.67 3.56 -6.18
CA GLY A 36 -16.71 4.21 -4.87
C GLY A 36 -16.16 3.39 -3.71
N LEU A 37 -15.93 2.07 -3.86
CA LEU A 37 -15.42 1.22 -2.77
C LEU A 37 -13.95 1.47 -2.41
N ILE A 38 -13.11 1.92 -3.36
CA ILE A 38 -11.67 2.13 -3.16
C ILE A 38 -11.32 3.61 -3.37
N LYS A 39 -11.01 4.31 -2.28
CA LYS A 39 -10.53 5.69 -2.30
C LYS A 39 -9.00 5.75 -2.19
N THR A 40 -8.39 6.59 -3.01
CA THR A 40 -6.95 6.89 -2.90
C THR A 40 -6.77 8.09 -1.98
N VAL A 41 -5.94 7.94 -0.95
CA VAL A 41 -5.58 9.00 0.00
C VAL A 41 -4.15 9.43 -0.28
N ARG A 42 -3.99 10.62 -0.86
CA ARG A 42 -2.68 11.15 -1.27
C ARG A 42 -1.74 11.24 -0.07
N GLY A 43 -0.54 10.69 -0.21
CA GLY A 43 0.49 10.67 0.84
C GLY A 43 0.29 9.62 1.93
N LEU A 44 -0.78 8.80 1.87
CA LEU A 44 -1.08 7.77 2.87
C LEU A 44 -1.40 6.39 2.26
N GLY A 45 -1.88 6.32 1.01
CA GLY A 45 -2.16 5.06 0.30
C GLY A 45 -3.60 4.91 -0.16
N TYR A 46 -4.22 3.76 0.09
CA TYR A 46 -5.59 3.43 -0.33
C TYR A 46 -6.46 3.06 0.86
N ARG A 47 -7.74 3.42 0.80
CA ARG A 47 -8.76 3.10 1.80
C ARG A 47 -9.94 2.41 1.14
N LEU A 48 -10.38 1.31 1.75
CA LEU A 48 -11.66 0.68 1.44
C LEU A 48 -12.75 1.41 2.21
N THR A 49 -13.80 1.84 1.51
CA THR A 49 -15.02 2.34 2.13
C THR A 49 -16.07 1.25 1.97
N ALA A 50 -16.51 0.66 3.09
CA ALA A 50 -17.71 -0.17 3.08
C ALA A 50 -18.85 0.69 2.54
N ALA A 51 -19.49 0.23 1.47
CA ALA A 51 -20.76 0.79 1.05
C ALA A 51 -21.75 0.48 2.18
N GLU A 52 -22.21 1.52 2.86
CA GLU A 52 -23.43 1.46 3.65
C GLU A 52 -24.64 1.40 2.71
#